data_AF-A0AAU7B0F2-F1
#
_entry.id   AF-A0AAU7B0F2-F1
#
_cell.length_a   1.000
_cell.length_b   1.000
_cell.length_c   1.000
_cell.angle_alpha   90.00
_cell.angle_beta   90.00
_cell.angle_gamma   90.00
#
_symmetry.space_group_name_H-M   'P 1'
#
loop_
_entity.id
_entity.type
_entity.pdbx_description
1 polymer ?
#
loop_
_entity_poly.entity_id
_entity_poly.type
_entity_poly.pdbx_seq_one_letter_code
_entity_poly.pdbx_strand_id
1 'polypeptide(L)'
;MDPHAVLGLPADASIEEATAAYRALAKAHHPDVAGDPRSAEVMARINAAFDELRDRAGTAGSVESAAGEQHGGGSDAAAAPGRPPRGDWLPEATRRALGHELLAALERQEQVALVVPVATWASPEALLALTDRRLLWLADDQPTHRVRSLRFRDVQRVESKLAWPRRRKTASVRVRTKAGRRLDFGDLEPEVALRITQAVGGTL
;
A
#
# COMPACT_ATOMS: atom_id res chain seq x y z
N MET A 1 10.72 23.09 -5.17
CA MET A 1 11.09 23.08 -3.74
C MET A 1 12.40 22.33 -3.66
N ASP A 2 13.42 22.79 -2.93
CA ASP A 2 14.66 22.01 -2.82
C ASP A 2 14.44 20.81 -1.89
N PRO A 3 14.48 19.56 -2.38
CA PRO A 3 14.17 18.39 -1.56
C PRO A 3 15.14 18.19 -0.39
N HIS A 4 16.41 18.54 -0.57
CA HIS A 4 17.41 18.46 0.50
C HIS A 4 17.11 19.48 1.59
N ALA A 5 16.77 20.72 1.21
CA ALA A 5 16.39 21.76 2.17
C ALA A 5 15.14 21.40 2.99
N VAL A 6 14.18 20.69 2.41
CA VAL A 6 12.97 20.22 3.12
C VAL A 6 13.30 19.14 4.15
N LEU A 7 14.29 18.29 3.88
CA LEU A 7 14.80 17.31 4.83
C LEU A 7 15.85 17.87 5.80
N GLY A 8 16.20 19.16 5.69
CA GLY A 8 17.23 19.79 6.50
C GLY A 8 18.65 19.31 6.19
N LEU A 9 18.88 18.86 4.96
CA LEU A 9 20.14 18.29 4.49
C LEU A 9 20.86 19.24 3.53
N PRO A 10 22.20 19.14 3.43
CA PRO A 10 22.93 19.82 2.38
C PRO A 10 22.62 19.20 1.01
N ALA A 11 22.81 19.97 -0.06
CA ALA A 11 22.42 19.59 -1.42
C ALA A 11 23.21 18.41 -2.02
N ASP A 12 24.31 18.02 -1.38
CA ASP A 12 25.17 16.88 -1.69
C ASP A 12 24.94 15.66 -0.79
N ALA A 13 23.95 15.71 0.10
CA ALA A 13 23.65 14.61 1.00
C ALA A 13 23.26 13.34 0.24
N SER A 14 23.76 12.20 0.74
CA SER A 14 23.48 10.88 0.17
C SER A 14 22.04 10.45 0.41
N ILE A 15 21.55 9.50 -0.38
CA ILE A 15 20.22 8.92 -0.20
C ILE A 15 20.06 8.20 1.16
N GLU A 16 21.17 7.69 1.73
CA GLU A 16 21.19 7.09 3.06
C GLU A 16 20.96 8.15 4.15
N GLU A 17 21.60 9.32 4.02
CA GLU A 17 21.39 10.48 4.89
C GLU A 17 19.97 11.05 4.74
N ALA A 18 19.46 11.13 3.50
CA ALA A 18 18.07 11.48 3.21
C ALA A 18 17.09 10.52 3.90
N THR A 19 17.38 9.22 3.91
CA THR A 19 16.56 8.20 4.57
C THR A 19 16.58 8.35 6.09
N ALA A 20 17.74 8.68 6.67
CA ALA A 20 17.88 8.90 8.11
C ALA A 20 17.14 10.17 8.56
N ALA A 21 17.31 11.28 7.83
CA ALA A 21 16.62 12.54 8.08
C ALA A 21 15.10 12.39 7.93
N TYR A 22 14.66 11.68 6.87
CA TYR A 22 13.27 11.34 6.65
C TYR A 22 12.64 10.62 7.86
N ARG A 23 13.31 9.59 8.40
CA ARG A 23 12.81 8.85 9.57
C ARG A 23 12.73 9.72 10.83
N ALA A 24 13.70 10.61 11.03
CA ALA A 24 13.71 11.52 12.17
C ALA A 24 12.57 12.56 12.08
N LEU A 25 12.38 13.18 10.91
CA LEU A 25 11.33 14.16 10.65
C LEU A 25 9.94 13.54 10.67
N ALA A 26 9.76 12.36 10.08
CA ALA A 26 8.51 11.61 10.13
C ALA A 26 8.09 11.29 11.57
N LYS A 27 9.04 10.94 12.44
CA LYS A 27 8.77 10.71 13.87
C LYS A 27 8.42 11.99 14.63
N ALA A 28 9.03 13.12 14.27
CA ALA A 28 8.79 14.41 14.92
C ALA A 28 7.47 15.07 14.49
N HIS A 29 7.06 14.89 13.23
CA HIS A 29 5.89 15.53 12.64
C HIS A 29 4.74 14.57 12.34
N HIS A 30 4.78 13.34 12.90
CA HIS A 30 3.69 12.39 12.70
C HIS A 30 2.37 12.98 13.26
N PRO A 31 1.27 12.98 12.49
CA PRO A 31 0.00 13.54 12.94
C PRO A 31 -0.55 12.86 14.21
N ASP A 32 -0.22 11.58 14.46
CA ASP A 32 -0.58 10.89 15.73
C ASP A 32 0.18 11.39 16.96
N VAL A 33 1.35 12.02 16.81
CA VAL A 33 2.14 12.51 17.95
C VAL A 33 1.87 13.99 18.19
N ALA A 34 1.64 14.76 17.12
CA ALA A 34 1.56 16.21 17.20
C ALA A 34 0.14 16.76 17.43
N GLY A 35 -0.93 16.03 17.09
CA GLY A 35 -2.32 16.49 17.28
C GLY A 35 -2.68 17.80 16.57
N ASP A 36 -1.74 18.42 15.84
CA ASP A 36 -1.86 19.69 15.15
C ASP A 36 -2.21 19.43 13.67
N PRO A 37 -3.30 20.02 13.13
CA PRO A 37 -3.69 19.90 11.73
C PRO A 37 -2.60 20.33 10.73
N ARG A 38 -1.64 21.18 11.14
CA ARG A 38 -0.49 21.56 10.30
C ARG A 38 0.53 20.45 10.11
N SER A 39 0.51 19.42 10.96
CA SER A 39 1.43 18.29 10.88
C SER A 39 1.20 17.44 9.63
N ALA A 40 -0.05 17.34 9.17
CA ALA A 40 -0.39 16.67 7.92
C ALA A 40 0.25 17.37 6.71
N GLU A 41 0.21 18.70 6.65
CA GLU A 41 0.85 19.48 5.58
C GLU A 41 2.37 19.41 5.63
N VAL A 42 2.96 19.49 6.83
CA VAL A 42 4.40 19.39 7.04
C VAL A 42 4.89 18.00 6.63
N MET A 43 4.16 16.95 7.03
CA MET A 43 4.47 15.57 6.66
C MET A 43 4.34 15.35 5.14
N ALA A 44 3.30 15.90 4.49
CA ALA A 44 3.16 15.83 3.04
C ALA A 44 4.36 16.44 2.30
N ARG A 45 4.90 17.56 2.79
CA ARG A 45 6.11 18.18 2.21
C ARG A 45 7.35 17.32 2.42
N ILE A 46 7.54 16.75 3.62
CA ILE A 46 8.65 15.84 3.94
C ILE A 46 8.64 14.62 3.02
N ASN A 47 7.45 14.04 2.78
CA ASN A 47 7.28 12.88 1.92
C ASN A 47 7.60 13.20 0.44
N ALA A 48 7.04 14.29 -0.09
CA ALA A 48 7.28 14.71 -1.47
C ALA A 48 8.78 14.96 -1.75
N ALA A 49 9.49 15.55 -0.78
CA ALA A 49 10.93 15.76 -0.88
C ALA A 49 11.73 14.45 -0.89
N PHE A 50 11.40 13.50 -0.01
CA PHE A 50 12.10 12.22 0.03
C PHE A 50 11.85 11.36 -1.22
N ASP A 51 10.62 11.37 -1.75
CA ASP A 51 10.30 10.69 -3.00
C ASP A 51 11.09 11.25 -4.18
N GLU A 52 11.20 12.57 -4.30
CA GLU A 52 12.00 13.21 -5.34
C GLU A 52 13.49 12.85 -5.24
N LEU A 53 14.05 12.78 -4.03
CA LEU A 53 15.43 12.34 -3.81
C LEU A 53 15.63 10.87 -4.15
N ARG A 54 14.67 10.02 -3.80
CA ARG A 54 14.71 8.58 -4.13
C ARG A 54 14.64 8.36 -5.64
N ASP A 55 13.79 9.11 -6.34
CA ASP A 55 13.63 8.98 -7.78
C ASP A 55 14.90 9.49 -8.50
N ARG A 56 15.51 10.58 -8.03
CA ARG A 56 16.82 11.06 -8.51
C ARG A 56 17.95 10.05 -8.26
N ALA A 57 17.98 9.42 -7.07
CA ALA A 57 18.96 8.39 -6.74
C ALA A 57 18.74 7.09 -7.53
N GLY A 58 17.49 6.74 -7.83
CA GLY A 58 17.13 5.60 -8.68
C GLY A 58 17.44 5.83 -10.16
N THR A 59 17.41 7.09 -10.62
CA THR A 59 17.73 7.49 -12.00
C THR A 59 19.25 7.45 -12.27
N ALA A 60 20.11 7.42 -11.25
CA ALA A 60 21.56 7.26 -11.43
C ALA A 60 22.00 5.89 -12.00
N GLY A 61 21.07 4.92 -12.11
CA GLY A 61 21.28 3.64 -12.79
C GLY A 61 20.60 3.50 -14.15
N SER A 62 19.92 4.53 -14.66
CA SER A 62 19.28 4.51 -15.97
C SER A 62 19.22 5.93 -16.52
N VAL A 63 20.29 6.32 -17.17
CA VAL A 63 20.27 7.44 -18.12
C VAL A 63 19.32 7.08 -19.26
N GLU A 64 18.14 7.70 -19.23
CA GLU A 64 17.49 8.39 -20.35
C GLU A 64 15.99 8.44 -20.09
N SER A 65 15.50 9.58 -19.59
CA SER A 65 14.17 10.08 -19.90
C SER A 65 14.18 11.58 -19.66
N ALA A 66 14.42 12.30 -20.76
CA ALA A 66 14.28 13.74 -20.84
C ALA A 66 12.81 14.13 -20.70
N ALA A 67 12.60 15.20 -19.91
CA ALA A 67 11.57 16.23 -19.99
C ALA A 67 10.26 15.93 -20.74
N GLY A 68 9.14 16.14 -20.05
CA GLY A 68 7.82 16.18 -20.68
C GLY A 68 6.72 16.61 -19.72
N GLU A 69 6.64 17.92 -19.47
CA GLU A 69 5.48 18.58 -18.87
C GLU A 69 4.15 18.21 -19.56
N GLN A 70 3.16 17.87 -18.72
CA GLN A 70 1.76 18.32 -18.74
C GLN A 70 1.25 19.07 -20.01
N HIS A 71 0.51 18.39 -20.89
CA HIS A 71 -0.71 18.96 -21.50
C HIS A 71 -1.60 17.87 -22.11
N GLY A 72 -2.91 18.07 -22.03
CA GLY A 72 -3.91 17.04 -22.27
C GLY A 72 -4.21 16.66 -23.72
N GLY A 73 -5.10 15.67 -23.83
CA GLY A 73 -5.98 15.43 -24.98
C GLY A 73 -5.42 14.54 -26.10
N GLY A 74 -6.18 13.50 -26.43
CA GLY A 74 -6.21 12.95 -27.79
C GLY A 74 -5.47 11.63 -28.01
N SER A 75 -6.27 10.57 -28.03
CA SER A 75 -6.23 9.35 -28.85
C SER A 75 -5.03 9.01 -29.74
N ASP A 76 -4.73 7.71 -29.72
CA ASP A 76 -4.05 6.88 -30.73
C ASP A 76 -2.57 7.16 -31.03
N ALA A 77 -1.69 6.36 -30.40
CA ALA A 77 -0.43 5.96 -30.99
C ALA A 77 -0.07 4.54 -30.57
N ALA A 78 0.17 3.71 -31.59
CA ALA A 78 0.48 2.29 -31.52
C ALA A 78 1.56 1.96 -30.48
N ALA A 79 1.19 1.10 -29.54
CA ALA A 79 2.08 0.56 -28.53
C ALA A 79 3.18 -0.30 -29.16
N ALA A 80 4.43 -0.04 -28.80
CA ALA A 80 5.48 -1.06 -28.79
C ALA A 80 4.94 -2.33 -28.09
N PRO A 81 5.45 -3.54 -28.37
CA PRO A 81 4.99 -4.76 -27.70
C PRO A 81 5.44 -4.74 -26.23
N GLY A 82 4.75 -3.92 -25.44
CA GLY A 82 4.90 -3.77 -24.03
C GLY A 82 4.40 -5.04 -23.38
N ARG A 83 5.15 -5.49 -22.37
CA ARG A 83 4.75 -6.56 -21.46
C ARG A 83 3.26 -6.41 -21.12
N PRO A 84 2.44 -7.47 -21.26
CA PRO A 84 1.01 -7.37 -21.05
C PRO A 84 0.72 -6.72 -19.69
N PRO A 85 -0.20 -5.74 -19.61
CA PRO A 85 -0.57 -5.11 -18.36
C PRO A 85 -0.81 -6.14 -17.25
N ARG A 86 -0.27 -5.87 -16.07
CA ARG A 86 -0.47 -6.76 -14.91
C ARG A 86 -1.97 -6.79 -14.59
N GLY A 87 -2.50 -8.00 -14.45
CA GLY A 87 -3.92 -8.23 -14.20
C GLY A 87 -4.79 -8.31 -15.45
N ASP A 88 -4.25 -8.38 -16.68
CA ASP A 88 -5.04 -8.60 -17.90
C ASP A 88 -5.95 -9.83 -17.86
N TRP A 89 -5.56 -10.83 -17.06
CA TRP A 89 -6.35 -12.04 -16.82
C TRP A 89 -7.50 -11.84 -15.82
N LEU A 90 -7.57 -10.68 -15.16
CA LEU A 90 -8.62 -10.33 -14.21
C LEU A 90 -9.74 -9.52 -14.89
N PRO A 91 -10.99 -9.66 -14.43
CA PRO A 91 -12.09 -8.81 -14.87
C PRO A 91 -11.78 -7.31 -14.68
N GLU A 92 -12.26 -6.46 -15.60
CA GLU A 92 -12.09 -4.99 -15.54
C GLU A 92 -12.53 -4.42 -14.19
N ALA A 93 -13.65 -4.89 -13.63
CA ALA A 93 -14.13 -4.44 -12.33
C ALA A 93 -13.14 -4.74 -11.20
N THR A 94 -12.51 -5.91 -11.21
CA THR A 94 -11.48 -6.30 -10.25
C THR A 94 -10.23 -5.45 -10.42
N ARG A 95 -9.80 -5.19 -11.66
CA ARG A 95 -8.67 -4.29 -11.94
C ARG A 95 -8.93 -2.88 -11.42
N ARG A 96 -10.10 -2.31 -11.67
CA ARG A 96 -10.50 -1.00 -11.15
C ARG A 96 -10.52 -0.97 -9.62
N ALA A 97 -11.07 -2.01 -8.99
CA ALA A 97 -11.15 -2.09 -7.54
C ALA A 97 -9.77 -2.16 -6.87
N LEU A 98 -8.82 -2.88 -7.48
CA LEU A 98 -7.45 -3.00 -6.96
C LEU A 98 -6.65 -1.69 -7.06
N GLY A 99 -6.93 -0.88 -8.09
CA GLY A 99 -6.11 0.29 -8.40
C GLY A 99 -4.71 -0.09 -8.89
N HIS A 100 -3.93 0.93 -9.26
CA HIS A 100 -2.63 0.75 -9.89
C HIS A 100 -1.61 0.05 -8.96
N GLU A 101 -1.61 0.40 -7.67
CA GLU A 101 -0.63 -0.11 -6.71
C GLU A 101 -0.77 -1.61 -6.43
N LEU A 102 -1.99 -2.07 -6.14
CA LEU A 102 -2.20 -3.51 -5.89
C LEU A 102 -2.03 -4.33 -7.17
N LEU A 103 -2.43 -3.79 -8.34
CA LEU A 103 -2.18 -4.43 -9.64
C LEU A 103 -0.69 -4.59 -9.93
N ALA A 104 0.12 -3.57 -9.64
CA ALA A 104 1.57 -3.62 -9.82
C ALA A 104 2.22 -4.70 -8.95
N ALA A 105 1.66 -4.94 -7.75
CA ALA A 105 2.14 -5.92 -6.80
C ALA A 105 1.70 -7.36 -7.07
N LEU A 106 0.72 -7.59 -7.95
CA LEU A 106 0.29 -8.95 -8.32
C LEU A 106 1.38 -9.71 -9.08
N GLU A 107 1.50 -11.00 -8.78
CA GLU A 107 2.29 -11.95 -9.55
C GLU A 107 1.56 -12.32 -10.86
N ARG A 108 2.29 -12.91 -11.82
CA ARG A 108 1.69 -13.37 -13.08
C ARG A 108 0.60 -14.41 -12.78
N GLN A 109 -0.56 -14.26 -13.42
CA GLN A 109 -1.70 -15.19 -13.29
C GLN A 109 -2.13 -15.41 -11.83
N GLU A 110 -1.93 -14.42 -10.95
CA GLU A 110 -2.45 -14.45 -9.58
C GLU A 110 -3.94 -14.11 -9.60
N GLN A 111 -4.78 -15.02 -9.10
CA GLN A 111 -6.23 -14.85 -9.14
C GLN A 111 -6.70 -14.09 -7.91
N VAL A 112 -7.62 -13.13 -8.10
CA VAL A 112 -8.16 -12.31 -7.01
C VAL A 112 -9.60 -12.74 -6.75
N ALA A 113 -9.83 -13.28 -5.55
CA ALA A 113 -11.13 -13.83 -5.14
C ALA A 113 -12.09 -12.75 -4.62
N LEU A 114 -11.57 -11.72 -3.94
CA LEU A 114 -12.33 -10.55 -3.50
C LEU A 114 -11.39 -9.37 -3.21
N VAL A 115 -11.95 -8.17 -3.28
CA VAL A 115 -11.31 -6.91 -2.90
C VAL A 115 -12.30 -6.14 -2.05
N VAL A 116 -11.92 -5.77 -0.83
CA VAL A 116 -12.82 -5.11 0.14
C VAL A 116 -12.08 -4.06 0.96
N PRO A 117 -12.72 -2.95 1.31
CA PRO A 117 -12.18 -2.03 2.31
C PRO A 117 -12.14 -2.71 3.68
N VAL A 118 -11.10 -2.40 4.46
CA VAL A 118 -10.88 -2.91 5.81
C VAL A 118 -10.27 -1.84 6.70
N ALA A 119 -10.63 -1.86 7.97
CA ALA A 119 -9.90 -1.11 8.98
C ALA A 119 -8.72 -1.94 9.49
N THR A 120 -7.56 -1.33 9.64
CA THR A 120 -6.39 -1.90 10.31
C THR A 120 -5.94 -0.96 11.43
N TRP A 121 -5.08 -1.44 12.31
CA TRP A 121 -4.51 -0.56 13.36
C TRP A 121 -3.68 0.59 12.78
N ALA A 122 -3.13 0.42 11.57
CA ALA A 122 -2.30 1.42 10.90
C ALA A 122 -3.14 2.36 10.02
N SER A 123 -4.17 1.84 9.36
CA SER A 123 -5.00 2.62 8.44
C SER A 123 -6.48 2.23 8.58
N PRO A 124 -7.39 3.19 8.82
CA PRO A 124 -8.82 2.94 8.90
C PRO A 124 -9.46 2.64 7.53
N GLU A 125 -8.81 3.02 6.43
CA GLU A 125 -9.33 2.90 5.06
C GLU A 125 -8.43 2.04 4.16
N ALA A 126 -7.87 0.97 4.74
CA ALA A 126 -7.03 0.06 3.96
C ALA A 126 -7.86 -0.76 2.96
N LEU A 127 -7.26 -1.13 1.83
CA LEU A 127 -7.91 -1.99 0.83
C LEU A 127 -7.28 -3.38 0.86
N LEU A 128 -8.07 -4.42 1.15
CA LEU A 128 -7.61 -5.81 1.22
C LEU A 128 -8.06 -6.59 -0.02
N ALA A 129 -7.09 -7.19 -0.71
CA ALA A 129 -7.29 -8.17 -1.75
C ALA A 129 -6.93 -9.57 -1.24
N LEU A 130 -7.87 -10.51 -1.37
CA LEU A 130 -7.65 -11.93 -1.16
C LEU A 130 -7.31 -12.58 -2.50
N THR A 131 -6.14 -13.18 -2.61
CA THR A 131 -5.72 -13.91 -3.81
C THR A 131 -5.77 -15.42 -3.61
N ASP A 132 -5.42 -16.20 -4.65
CA ASP A 132 -5.24 -17.64 -4.56
C ASP A 132 -4.02 -18.06 -3.71
N ARG A 133 -3.13 -17.12 -3.33
CA ARG A 133 -1.84 -17.43 -2.69
C ARG A 133 -1.55 -16.63 -1.43
N ARG A 134 -2.15 -15.45 -1.28
CA ARG A 134 -1.81 -14.49 -0.23
C ARG A 134 -2.93 -13.49 0.03
N LEU A 135 -2.85 -12.84 1.19
CA LEU A 135 -3.49 -11.56 1.43
C LEU A 135 -2.55 -10.47 0.93
N LEU A 136 -3.10 -9.51 0.18
CA LEU A 136 -2.41 -8.32 -0.31
C LEU A 136 -3.24 -7.12 0.12
N TRP A 137 -2.65 -6.13 0.78
CA TRP A 137 -3.41 -4.95 1.20
C TRP A 137 -2.64 -3.65 1.03
N LEU A 138 -3.38 -2.60 0.74
CA LEU A 138 -2.90 -1.23 0.62
C LEU A 138 -3.24 -0.50 1.92
N ALA A 139 -2.22 -0.04 2.65
CA ALA A 139 -2.41 0.84 3.79
C ALA A 139 -2.32 2.30 3.30
N ASP A 140 -3.44 3.02 3.35
CA ASP A 140 -3.56 4.36 2.74
C ASP A 140 -2.83 5.46 3.54
N ASP A 141 -2.42 5.16 4.77
CA ASP A 141 -1.75 6.08 5.70
C ASP A 141 -0.25 6.27 5.41
N GLN A 142 0.35 5.45 4.54
CA GLN A 142 1.81 5.47 4.35
C GLN A 142 2.20 6.14 3.05
N PRO A 143 3.05 7.17 3.02
CA PRO A 143 3.47 7.81 1.77
C PRO A 143 4.20 6.87 0.80
N THR A 144 4.92 5.86 1.31
CA THR A 144 5.69 4.89 0.51
C THR A 144 5.55 3.48 1.07
N HIS A 145 5.72 2.44 0.25
CA HIS A 145 5.55 1.02 0.63
C HIS A 145 4.17 0.68 1.23
N ARG A 146 3.11 1.31 0.70
CA ARG A 146 1.71 1.09 1.11
C ARG A 146 1.25 -0.34 0.94
N VAL A 147 1.75 -1.03 -0.08
CA VAL A 147 1.35 -2.40 -0.41
C VAL A 147 2.10 -3.40 0.47
N ARG A 148 1.33 -4.16 1.24
CA ARG A 148 1.80 -5.21 2.14
C ARG A 148 1.23 -6.55 1.71
N SER A 149 1.96 -7.63 2.00
CA SER A 149 1.51 -8.98 1.65
C SER A 149 1.77 -10.01 2.74
N LEU A 150 0.95 -11.06 2.75
CA LEU A 150 1.06 -12.22 3.62
C LEU A 150 0.70 -13.48 2.85
N ARG A 151 1.69 -14.32 2.54
CA ARG A 151 1.44 -15.63 1.92
C ARG A 151 0.74 -16.55 2.90
N PHE A 152 -0.15 -17.37 2.39
CA PHE A 152 -0.90 -18.31 3.23
C PHE A 152 0.01 -19.31 3.95
N ARG A 153 1.10 -19.74 3.31
CA ARG A 153 2.12 -20.60 3.92
C ARG A 153 2.76 -20.01 5.18
N ASP A 154 2.75 -18.68 5.34
CA ASP A 154 3.34 -17.96 6.47
C ASP A 154 2.31 -17.68 7.57
N VAL A 155 1.05 -18.06 7.34
CA VAL A 155 -0.01 -18.00 8.35
C VAL A 155 0.13 -19.20 9.28
N GLN A 156 -0.03 -18.95 10.59
CA GLN A 156 -0.07 -19.97 11.63
C GLN A 156 -1.52 -20.24 12.06
N ARG A 157 -2.33 -19.18 12.14
CA ARG A 157 -3.74 -19.25 12.56
C ARG A 157 -4.50 -18.05 11.99
N VAL A 158 -5.75 -18.29 11.59
CA VAL A 158 -6.69 -17.25 11.19
C VAL A 158 -8.00 -17.46 11.95
N GLU A 159 -8.62 -16.37 12.41
CA GLU A 159 -9.92 -16.41 13.09
C GLU A 159 -10.75 -15.17 12.76
N SER A 160 -12.05 -15.32 12.54
CA SER A 160 -12.99 -14.20 12.44
C SER A 160 -13.72 -13.97 13.76
N LYS A 161 -13.99 -12.71 14.11
CA LYS A 161 -14.79 -12.31 15.28
C LYS A 161 -15.81 -11.26 14.90
N LEU A 162 -17.02 -11.35 15.46
CA LEU A 162 -18.01 -10.28 15.35
C LEU A 162 -17.61 -9.10 16.25
N ALA A 163 -17.68 -7.89 15.70
CA ALA A 163 -17.42 -6.66 16.44
C ALA A 163 -18.56 -6.36 17.42
N TRP A 164 -18.21 -5.81 18.57
CA TRP A 164 -19.14 -5.35 19.61
C TRP A 164 -19.05 -3.81 19.71
N PRO A 165 -20.17 -3.06 19.72
CA PRO A 165 -21.56 -3.45 19.94
C PRO A 165 -22.33 -3.79 18.64
N ARG A 166 -23.33 -4.66 18.77
CA ARG A 166 -24.13 -5.31 17.70
C ARG A 166 -24.89 -4.38 16.73
N ARG A 167 -24.81 -3.06 16.88
CA ARG A 167 -25.55 -2.09 16.04
C ARG A 167 -24.98 -1.96 14.64
N ARG A 168 -23.67 -2.15 14.44
CA ARG A 168 -23.04 -2.07 13.11
C ARG A 168 -22.88 -3.42 12.39
N LYS A 169 -23.18 -4.55 13.07
CA LYS A 169 -23.05 -5.92 12.52
C LYS A 169 -21.73 -6.18 11.77
N THR A 170 -20.62 -5.55 12.17
CA THR A 170 -19.32 -5.76 11.53
C THR A 170 -18.58 -6.93 12.15
N ALA A 171 -17.54 -7.40 11.47
CA ALA A 171 -16.64 -8.44 11.89
C ALA A 171 -15.20 -8.00 11.66
N SER A 172 -14.27 -8.70 12.31
CA SER A 172 -12.84 -8.60 12.03
C SER A 172 -12.23 -9.97 11.76
N VAL A 173 -11.20 -10.00 10.93
CA VAL A 173 -10.36 -11.16 10.66
C VAL A 173 -9.02 -10.93 11.32
N ARG A 174 -8.64 -11.82 12.22
CA ARG A 174 -7.36 -11.81 12.90
C ARG A 174 -6.47 -12.92 12.36
N VAL A 175 -5.28 -12.55 11.92
CA VAL A 175 -4.27 -13.46 11.39
C VAL A 175 -3.04 -13.45 12.28
N ARG A 176 -2.59 -14.63 12.69
CA ARG A 176 -1.30 -14.83 13.37
C ARG A 176 -0.36 -15.52 12.40
N THR A 177 0.81 -14.95 12.21
CA THR A 177 1.85 -15.47 11.32
C THR A 177 2.76 -16.45 12.07
N LYS A 178 3.47 -17.31 11.34
CA LYS A 178 4.50 -18.21 11.88
C LYS A 178 5.66 -17.44 12.54
N ALA A 179 5.91 -16.21 12.08
CA ALA A 179 6.89 -15.29 12.67
C ALA A 179 6.37 -14.59 13.96
N GLY A 180 5.20 -14.94 14.48
CA GLY A 180 4.63 -14.36 15.70
C GLY A 180 3.92 -13.00 15.52
N ARG A 181 3.98 -12.40 14.33
CA ARG A 181 3.24 -11.16 14.02
C ARG A 181 1.74 -11.40 14.01
N ARG A 182 0.97 -10.43 14.52
CA ARG A 182 -0.50 -10.42 14.54
C ARG A 182 -1.00 -9.32 13.61
N LEU A 183 -1.98 -9.64 12.79
CA LEU A 183 -2.68 -8.73 11.89
C LEU A 183 -4.17 -8.78 12.23
N ASP A 184 -4.83 -7.63 12.20
CA ASP A 184 -6.27 -7.51 12.46
C ASP A 184 -6.87 -6.63 11.35
N PHE A 185 -7.86 -7.18 10.66
CA PHE A 185 -8.61 -6.53 9.58
C PHE A 185 -10.06 -6.41 10.03
N GLY A 186 -10.46 -5.21 10.47
CA GLY A 186 -11.80 -4.89 10.96
C GLY A 186 -12.70 -4.27 9.90
N ASP A 187 -13.89 -3.87 10.35
CA ASP A 187 -14.95 -3.24 9.54
C ASP A 187 -15.43 -4.09 8.36
N LEU A 188 -15.32 -5.41 8.48
CA LEU A 188 -15.77 -6.34 7.46
C LEU A 188 -17.24 -6.71 7.67
N GLU A 189 -17.94 -7.03 6.59
CA GLU A 189 -19.19 -7.77 6.70
C GLU A 189 -18.93 -9.18 7.26
N PRO A 190 -19.80 -9.75 8.11
CA PRO A 190 -19.58 -11.06 8.73
C PRO A 190 -19.38 -12.19 7.72
N GLU A 191 -20.10 -12.15 6.60
CA GLU A 191 -19.97 -13.13 5.52
C GLU A 191 -18.63 -13.02 4.81
N VAL A 192 -18.16 -11.79 4.55
CA VAL A 192 -16.84 -11.53 3.96
C VAL A 192 -15.73 -12.00 4.90
N ALA A 193 -15.83 -11.70 6.20
CA ALA A 193 -14.86 -12.14 7.20
C ALA A 193 -14.78 -13.68 7.28
N LEU A 194 -15.93 -14.36 7.18
CA LEU A 194 -15.99 -15.82 7.14
C LEU A 194 -15.34 -16.37 5.86
N ARG A 195 -15.63 -15.78 4.69
CA ARG A 195 -15.01 -16.18 3.41
C ARG A 195 -13.49 -16.03 3.44
N ILE A 196 -12.97 -14.93 3.97
CA ILE A 196 -11.52 -14.72 4.13
C ILE A 196 -10.93 -15.78 5.07
N THR A 197 -11.58 -16.03 6.20
CA THR A 197 -11.11 -17.03 7.19
C THR A 197 -11.08 -18.43 6.60
N GLN A 198 -12.11 -18.83 5.84
CA GLN A 198 -12.17 -20.13 5.17
C GLN A 198 -11.12 -20.27 4.07
N ALA A 199 -10.93 -19.24 3.25
CA ALA A 199 -9.93 -19.25 2.18
C ALA A 199 -8.50 -19.36 2.72
N VAL A 200 -8.18 -18.61 3.77
CA VAL A 200 -6.86 -18.67 4.41
C VAL A 200 -6.72 -19.98 5.20
N GLY A 201 -7.74 -20.36 5.97
CA GLY A 201 -7.71 -21.55 6.83
C GLY A 201 -7.68 -22.88 6.08
N GLY A 202 -8.28 -22.96 4.90
CA GLY A 202 -8.24 -24.15 4.03
C GLY A 202 -6.87 -24.43 3.41
N THR A 203 -5.89 -23.55 3.61
CA THR A 203 -4.53 -23.68 3.08
C THR A 203 -3.45 -23.86 4.16
N LEU A 204 -3.86 -23.93 5.44
CA LEU A 204 -3.00 -24.16 6.61
C LEU A 204 -2.80 -25.65 6.89
#